data_AF-A0A3N9NT92-F1
#
_entry.id   AF-A0A3N9NT92-F1
#
_cell.length_a   1.000
_cell.length_b   1.000
_cell.length_c   1.000
_cell.angle_alpha   90.00
_cell.angle_beta   90.00
_cell.angle_gamma   90.00
#
_symmetry.space_group_name_H-M   'P 1'
#
loop_
_entity.id
_entity.type
_entity.pdbx_description
1 polymer ?
#
loop_
_entity_poly.entity_id
_entity_poly.type
_entity_poly.pdbx_seq_one_letter_code
_entity_poly.pdbx_strand_id
1 'polypeptide(L)'
;MKCLKERNFVKIFKVIVALLCIGLLSLIYGYFIERKNIKIEYVNIRSEKFSENFSGVRIVHISDLHLKSLTAYEKDVAAEINDVHPDIIAITGDFFRHRNIFEGFNAVEKLPKSIDQVKNFLHLLHAPYGVFICRGNNDFGDDKEVSNIFLDAMHRDEVNILVNSSSLVTKDNERIHLLGIDFPGFSRWEANEFSNRSYEDGRCMESWFSFENSYSHFLLGPDREKWSDYTYTGSLRQSNPDEGGIGLIFYSQFDLGYDAFYRLRRLAGWSKFVLSPHAANRPLGETECQIDMLANQWYRFKIRCFSKEDGTHIQAKVWPKETEEPAQWQADAVDTTHQFQNGTVGLWSHGKGLHQFDDLCVFTANGDTLMVDDFEDRDTFGWVDFNFEAEAIPWIRQAIPDSEFTVLLAHTPDVIAWADSAKIDLQLSGHTHGGQIQLPLLGPLVTGTDLGRKYAQGLFSFDHTTLFVTRGIGTILLPIRLFCRPEIVVIDLTAK
;
A
#
# COMPACT_ATOMS: atom_id res chain seq x y z
N MET A 1 12.54 -55.02 -40.17
CA MET A 1 12.45 -53.60 -39.76
C MET A 1 11.14 -53.18 -39.07
N LYS A 2 9.94 -53.70 -39.45
CA LYS A 2 8.66 -53.36 -38.75
C LYS A 2 8.62 -53.76 -37.27
N CYS A 3 9.02 -54.98 -36.92
CA CYS A 3 8.95 -55.50 -35.55
C CYS A 3 9.89 -54.79 -34.54
N LEU A 4 11.01 -54.23 -35.01
CA LEU A 4 11.92 -53.40 -34.17
C LEU A 4 11.34 -52.01 -33.89
N LYS A 5 10.60 -51.41 -34.84
CA LYS A 5 9.89 -50.14 -34.64
C LYS A 5 8.73 -50.29 -33.64
N GLU A 6 7.98 -51.38 -33.70
CA GLU A 6 6.88 -51.67 -32.75
C GLU A 6 7.37 -51.89 -31.31
N ARG A 7 8.48 -52.61 -31.11
CA ARG A 7 9.07 -52.81 -29.78
C ARG A 7 9.57 -51.51 -29.14
N ASN A 8 10.17 -50.62 -29.92
CA ASN A 8 10.61 -49.31 -29.44
C ASN A 8 9.41 -48.39 -29.18
N PHE A 9 8.37 -48.46 -30.01
CA PHE A 9 7.12 -47.74 -29.78
C PHE A 9 6.45 -48.13 -28.46
N VAL A 10 6.34 -49.42 -28.14
CA VAL A 10 5.76 -49.89 -26.87
C VAL A 10 6.60 -49.45 -25.65
N LYS A 11 7.94 -49.44 -25.77
CA LYS A 11 8.82 -48.94 -24.69
C LYS A 11 8.63 -47.45 -24.45
N ILE A 12 8.65 -46.65 -25.52
CA ILE A 12 8.42 -45.19 -25.45
C ILE A 12 7.02 -44.91 -24.89
N PHE A 13 6.00 -45.62 -25.35
CA PHE A 13 4.64 -45.50 -24.85
C PHE A 13 4.54 -45.80 -23.35
N LYS A 14 5.16 -46.88 -22.86
CA LYS A 14 5.21 -47.20 -21.42
C LYS A 14 5.90 -46.10 -20.60
N VAL A 15 6.98 -45.52 -21.12
CA VAL A 15 7.67 -44.40 -20.45
C VAL A 15 6.77 -43.17 -20.38
N ILE A 16 6.09 -42.81 -21.48
CA ILE A 16 5.15 -41.69 -21.50
C ILE A 16 4.01 -41.92 -20.50
N VAL A 17 3.40 -43.10 -20.50
CA VAL A 17 2.33 -43.45 -19.53
C VAL A 17 2.83 -43.36 -18.10
N ALA A 18 4.04 -43.87 -17.80
CA ALA A 18 4.63 -43.77 -16.47
C ALA A 18 4.86 -42.31 -16.05
N LEU A 19 5.37 -41.45 -16.94
CA LEU A 19 5.57 -40.03 -16.67
C LEU A 19 4.24 -39.31 -16.42
N LEU A 20 3.20 -39.61 -17.20
CA LEU A 20 1.86 -39.07 -16.99
C LEU A 20 1.26 -39.53 -15.65
N CYS A 21 1.44 -40.79 -15.28
CA CYS A 21 1.01 -41.30 -13.97
C CYS A 21 1.74 -40.61 -12.82
N ILE A 22 3.07 -40.42 -12.93
CA ILE A 22 3.85 -39.68 -11.92
C ILE A 22 3.39 -38.24 -11.82
N GLY A 23 3.16 -37.57 -12.95
CA GLY A 23 2.62 -36.21 -13.00
C GLY A 23 1.27 -36.11 -12.30
N LEU A 24 0.34 -37.03 -12.60
CA LEU A 24 -0.98 -37.08 -11.96
C LEU A 24 -0.88 -37.35 -10.46
N LEU A 25 -0.07 -38.32 -10.03
CA LEU A 25 0.14 -38.62 -8.62
C LEU A 25 0.77 -37.44 -7.87
N SER A 26 1.66 -36.69 -8.52
CA SER A 26 2.27 -35.48 -7.94
C SER A 26 1.23 -34.37 -7.75
N LEU A 27 0.33 -34.18 -8.72
CA LEU A 27 -0.78 -33.22 -8.58
C LEU A 27 -1.78 -33.65 -7.48
N ILE A 28 -2.09 -34.95 -7.37
CA ILE A 28 -2.93 -35.50 -6.30
C ILE A 28 -2.27 -35.26 -4.93
N TYR A 29 -0.97 -35.58 -4.80
CA TYR A 29 -0.20 -35.30 -3.59
C TYR A 29 -0.21 -33.82 -3.24
N GLY A 30 0.04 -32.95 -4.22
CA GLY A 30 0.05 -31.51 -4.01
C GLY A 30 -1.30 -30.93 -3.60
N TYR A 31 -2.40 -31.47 -4.15
CA TYR A 31 -3.77 -31.06 -3.82
C TYR A 31 -4.26 -31.62 -2.48
N PHE A 32 -3.94 -32.87 -2.12
CA PHE A 32 -4.53 -33.48 -0.91
C PHE A 32 -3.63 -33.36 0.32
N ILE A 33 -2.31 -33.33 0.14
CA ILE A 33 -1.34 -33.48 1.23
C ILE A 33 -0.47 -32.22 1.34
N GLU A 34 0.32 -31.91 0.32
CA GLU A 34 1.39 -30.90 0.49
C GLU A 34 0.84 -29.50 0.77
N ARG A 35 -0.25 -29.10 0.12
CA ARG A 35 -0.86 -27.78 0.38
C ARG A 35 -1.38 -27.59 1.82
N LYS A 36 -1.52 -28.67 2.60
CA LYS A 36 -1.96 -28.63 4.00
C LYS A 36 -0.83 -28.94 4.97
N ASN A 37 0.33 -29.35 4.45
CA ASN A 37 1.47 -29.78 5.26
C ASN A 37 2.34 -28.58 5.62
N ILE A 38 1.93 -27.81 6.62
CA ILE A 38 2.60 -26.59 7.08
C ILE A 38 4.01 -26.93 7.55
N LYS A 39 4.98 -26.11 7.16
CA LYS A 39 6.35 -26.14 7.68
C LYS A 39 6.54 -24.94 8.60
N ILE A 40 7.04 -25.17 9.81
CA ILE A 40 7.53 -24.11 10.68
C ILE A 40 9.01 -23.89 10.37
N GLU A 41 9.37 -22.67 10.01
CA GLU A 41 10.75 -22.25 9.76
C GLU A 41 11.22 -21.36 10.91
N TYR A 42 12.36 -21.68 11.51
CA TYR A 42 12.95 -20.89 12.59
C TYR A 42 14.11 -20.05 12.07
N VAL A 43 14.08 -18.76 12.35
CA VAL A 43 15.07 -17.76 11.93
C VAL A 43 15.55 -17.01 13.16
N ASN A 44 16.87 -16.87 13.32
CA ASN A 44 17.44 -16.05 14.39
C ASN A 44 18.07 -14.80 13.76
N ILE A 45 17.64 -13.62 14.22
CA ILE A 45 18.19 -12.34 13.81
C ILE A 45 18.86 -11.72 15.04
N ARG A 46 20.11 -11.29 14.86
CA ARG A 46 20.92 -10.69 15.91
C ARG A 46 21.25 -9.25 15.56
N SER A 47 21.16 -8.37 16.54
CA SER A 47 21.48 -6.94 16.34
C SER A 47 22.31 -6.37 17.48
N GLU A 48 23.23 -5.46 17.10
CA GLU A 48 24.00 -4.63 18.03
C GLU A 48 23.16 -3.46 18.58
N LYS A 49 21.96 -3.24 18.03
CA LYS A 49 21.01 -2.22 18.51
C LYS A 49 20.32 -2.59 19.82
N PHE A 50 20.38 -3.86 20.22
CA PHE A 50 19.82 -4.34 21.48
C PHE A 50 20.92 -4.47 22.54
N SER A 51 20.59 -4.12 23.78
CA SER A 51 21.50 -4.36 24.91
C SER A 51 21.65 -5.84 25.23
N GLU A 52 22.77 -6.21 25.86
CA GLU A 52 23.04 -7.60 26.28
C GLU A 52 21.99 -8.18 27.24
N ASN A 53 21.21 -7.33 27.92
CA ASN A 53 20.17 -7.73 28.85
C ASN A 53 18.81 -7.98 28.18
N PHE A 54 18.69 -7.73 26.87
CA PHE A 54 17.44 -7.96 26.14
C PHE A 54 17.09 -9.45 26.12
N SER A 55 15.92 -9.81 26.66
CA SER A 55 15.46 -11.21 26.68
C SER A 55 15.08 -11.77 25.31
N GLY A 56 15.07 -10.91 24.28
CA GLY A 56 14.67 -11.24 22.91
C GLY A 56 13.19 -11.01 22.67
N VAL A 57 12.80 -10.92 21.40
CA VAL A 57 11.39 -10.92 20.99
C VAL A 57 11.15 -11.95 19.91
N ARG A 58 10.06 -12.69 20.03
CA ARG A 58 9.62 -13.66 19.02
C ARG A 58 8.53 -13.08 18.13
N ILE A 59 8.83 -12.97 16.85
CA ILE A 59 7.89 -12.55 15.81
C ILE A 59 7.47 -13.78 15.01
N VAL A 60 6.17 -14.06 14.93
CA VAL A 60 5.65 -14.99 13.93
C VAL A 60 5.28 -14.22 12.67
N HIS A 61 5.80 -14.63 11.52
CA HIS A 61 5.49 -14.04 10.22
C HIS A 61 4.73 -15.04 9.34
N ILE A 62 3.58 -14.60 8.84
CA ILE A 62 2.77 -15.29 7.82
C ILE A 62 2.35 -14.31 6.72
N SER A 63 1.91 -14.83 5.58
CA SER A 63 1.47 -14.04 4.43
C SER A 63 0.56 -14.87 3.52
N ASP A 64 -0.07 -14.20 2.55
CA ASP A 64 -0.77 -14.83 1.42
C ASP A 64 -1.83 -15.82 1.89
N LEU A 65 -2.70 -15.36 2.80
CA LEU A 65 -3.77 -16.16 3.40
C LEU A 65 -4.73 -16.69 2.35
N HIS A 66 -5.14 -15.83 1.40
CA HIS A 66 -6.18 -16.09 0.40
C HIS A 66 -7.42 -16.77 0.98
N LEU A 67 -7.87 -16.25 2.11
CA LEU A 67 -8.87 -16.88 2.93
C LEU A 67 -10.24 -16.81 2.22
N LYS A 68 -10.78 -18.00 1.93
CA LYS A 68 -12.16 -18.14 1.44
C LYS A 68 -13.14 -18.39 2.58
N SER A 69 -12.72 -19.22 3.53
CA SER A 69 -13.54 -19.69 4.65
C SER A 69 -12.63 -20.26 5.72
N LEU A 70 -13.02 -20.11 6.98
CA LEU A 70 -12.30 -20.68 8.11
C LEU A 70 -12.60 -22.19 8.23
N THR A 71 -11.75 -23.03 7.64
CA THR A 71 -11.85 -24.49 7.71
C THR A 71 -11.01 -25.06 8.85
N ALA A 72 -10.90 -26.39 8.94
CA ALA A 72 -9.97 -27.03 9.88
C ALA A 72 -8.52 -26.61 9.63
N TYR A 73 -8.11 -26.46 8.35
CA TYR A 73 -6.74 -26.08 8.00
C TYR A 73 -6.34 -24.75 8.63
N GLU A 74 -7.16 -23.71 8.50
CA GLU A 74 -6.83 -22.40 9.03
C GLU A 74 -6.88 -22.35 10.56
N LYS A 75 -7.73 -23.18 11.18
CA LYS A 75 -7.71 -23.36 12.65
C LYS A 75 -6.45 -24.07 13.12
N ASP A 76 -5.98 -25.08 12.37
CA ASP A 76 -4.72 -25.77 12.66
C ASP A 76 -3.54 -24.80 12.49
N VAL A 77 -3.53 -23.96 11.44
CA VAL A 77 -2.53 -22.88 11.28
C VAL A 77 -2.51 -21.97 12.51
N ALA A 78 -3.68 -21.46 12.95
CA ALA A 78 -3.75 -20.58 14.10
C ALA A 78 -3.28 -21.27 15.40
N ALA A 79 -3.60 -22.55 15.57
CA ALA A 79 -3.12 -23.34 16.71
C ALA A 79 -1.58 -23.48 16.72
N GLU A 80 -0.98 -23.80 15.57
CA GLU A 80 0.48 -23.89 15.42
C GLU A 80 1.16 -22.52 15.67
N ILE A 81 0.55 -21.42 15.22
CA ILE A 81 1.04 -20.06 15.52
C ILE A 81 1.02 -19.78 17.03
N ASN A 82 -0.05 -20.15 17.72
CA ASN A 82 -0.16 -19.90 19.16
C ASN A 82 0.75 -20.81 19.99
N ASP A 83 1.02 -22.04 19.53
CA ASP A 83 1.87 -23.03 20.21
C ASP A 83 3.35 -22.61 20.26
N VAL A 84 3.81 -21.81 19.29
CA VAL A 84 5.16 -21.24 19.31
C VAL A 84 5.30 -20.00 20.21
N HIS A 85 4.22 -19.58 20.88
CA HIS A 85 4.16 -18.47 21.84
C HIS A 85 4.78 -17.16 21.30
N PRO A 86 4.22 -16.56 20.24
CA PRO A 86 4.72 -15.31 19.70
C PRO A 86 4.54 -14.15 20.67
N ASP A 87 5.53 -13.26 20.72
CA ASP A 87 5.40 -11.94 21.31
C ASP A 87 4.60 -11.01 20.36
N ILE A 88 4.88 -11.11 19.06
CA ILE A 88 4.30 -10.32 17.97
C ILE A 88 3.89 -11.27 16.84
N ILE A 89 2.77 -10.99 16.17
CA ILE A 89 2.42 -11.65 14.90
C ILE A 89 2.40 -10.60 13.79
N ALA A 90 3.15 -10.84 12.70
CA ALA A 90 3.20 -10.00 11.51
C ALA A 90 2.54 -10.72 10.32
N ILE A 91 1.60 -10.05 9.64
CA ILE A 91 0.90 -10.58 8.47
C ILE A 91 1.09 -9.64 7.28
N THR A 92 1.81 -10.08 6.26
CA THR A 92 2.21 -9.22 5.12
C THR A 92 1.27 -9.36 3.93
N GLY A 93 -0.04 -9.18 4.13
CA GLY A 93 -1.01 -9.03 3.04
C GLY A 93 -1.54 -10.31 2.37
N ASP A 94 -2.40 -10.08 1.38
CA ASP A 94 -3.17 -11.05 0.62
C ASP A 94 -4.11 -11.89 1.50
N PHE A 95 -4.96 -11.17 2.25
CA PHE A 95 -6.04 -11.73 3.06
C PHE A 95 -7.11 -12.36 2.18
N PHE A 96 -7.46 -11.69 1.07
CA PHE A 96 -8.51 -12.15 0.17
C PHE A 96 -7.96 -12.97 -1.00
N ARG A 97 -8.80 -13.87 -1.53
CA ARG A 97 -8.37 -14.79 -2.59
C ARG A 97 -8.08 -14.09 -3.93
N HIS A 98 -8.84 -13.04 -4.25
CA HIS A 98 -8.76 -12.33 -5.53
C HIS A 98 -9.22 -10.88 -5.34
N ARG A 99 -8.53 -9.94 -5.99
CA ARG A 99 -8.89 -8.51 -5.99
C ARG A 99 -10.34 -8.21 -6.41
N ASN A 100 -10.91 -9.04 -7.29
CA ASN A 100 -12.28 -8.88 -7.78
C ASN A 100 -13.38 -9.08 -6.72
N ILE A 101 -13.02 -9.40 -5.47
CA ILE A 101 -13.94 -9.41 -4.34
C ILE A 101 -14.48 -8.01 -4.03
N PHE A 102 -13.69 -6.97 -4.31
CA PHE A 102 -14.05 -5.57 -4.15
C PHE A 102 -14.87 -5.01 -5.33
N GLU A 103 -15.16 -5.82 -6.35
CA GLU A 103 -15.77 -5.34 -7.60
C GLU A 103 -17.22 -5.79 -7.80
N GLY A 104 -18.05 -4.86 -8.28
CA GLY A 104 -19.43 -5.09 -8.72
C GLY A 104 -20.27 -5.88 -7.72
N PHE A 105 -20.93 -6.95 -8.20
CA PHE A 105 -21.80 -7.79 -7.37
C PHE A 105 -21.05 -8.48 -6.21
N ASN A 106 -19.75 -8.76 -6.35
CA ASN A 106 -18.98 -9.41 -5.29
C ASN A 106 -18.81 -8.50 -4.08
N ALA A 107 -18.59 -7.20 -4.29
CA ALA A 107 -18.41 -6.19 -3.24
C ALA A 107 -19.63 -6.13 -2.30
N VAL A 108 -20.82 -6.31 -2.85
CA VAL A 108 -22.08 -6.24 -2.09
C VAL A 108 -22.38 -7.56 -1.37
N GLU A 109 -22.20 -8.71 -2.04
CA GLU A 109 -22.74 -9.99 -1.56
C GLU A 109 -21.71 -10.92 -0.91
N LYS A 110 -20.44 -10.81 -1.30
CA LYS A 110 -19.39 -11.74 -0.90
C LYS A 110 -18.33 -11.10 -0.02
N LEU A 111 -18.02 -9.82 -0.23
CA LEU A 111 -17.00 -9.12 0.55
C LEU A 111 -17.33 -9.10 2.05
N PRO A 112 -18.56 -8.79 2.52
CA PRO A 112 -18.85 -8.78 3.95
C PRO A 112 -18.58 -10.14 4.61
N LYS A 113 -19.00 -11.23 3.96
CA LYS A 113 -18.73 -12.60 4.43
C LYS A 113 -17.25 -12.91 4.45
N SER A 114 -16.50 -12.45 3.45
CA SER A 114 -15.07 -12.71 3.34
C SER A 114 -14.29 -11.95 4.42
N ILE A 115 -14.69 -10.70 4.69
CA ILE A 115 -14.23 -9.91 5.84
C ILE A 115 -14.49 -10.67 7.13
N ASP A 116 -15.71 -11.17 7.36
CA ASP A 116 -16.01 -11.95 8.57
C ASP A 116 -15.11 -13.19 8.71
N GLN A 117 -14.76 -13.87 7.61
CA GLN A 117 -13.82 -15.00 7.68
C GLN A 117 -12.42 -14.54 8.10
N VAL A 118 -11.93 -13.43 7.57
CA VAL A 118 -10.64 -12.84 7.95
C VAL A 118 -10.64 -12.46 9.42
N LYS A 119 -11.67 -11.73 9.88
CA LYS A 119 -11.85 -11.38 11.30
C LYS A 119 -11.82 -12.61 12.20
N ASN A 120 -12.58 -13.64 11.84
CA ASN A 120 -12.65 -14.87 12.61
C ASN A 120 -11.30 -15.61 12.66
N PHE A 121 -10.48 -15.54 11.61
CA PHE A 121 -9.13 -16.10 11.65
C PHE A 121 -8.22 -15.27 12.57
N LEU A 122 -8.24 -13.94 12.45
CA LEU A 122 -7.43 -13.03 13.26
C LEU A 122 -7.76 -13.15 14.76
N HIS A 123 -9.03 -13.33 15.13
CA HIS A 123 -9.45 -13.57 16.51
C HIS A 123 -8.93 -14.88 17.12
N LEU A 124 -8.45 -15.83 16.31
CA LEU A 124 -7.81 -17.04 16.83
C LEU A 124 -6.34 -16.80 17.19
N LEU A 125 -5.75 -15.68 16.79
CA LEU A 125 -4.34 -15.39 16.97
C LEU A 125 -4.10 -14.65 18.28
N HIS A 126 -3.06 -15.06 19.01
CA HIS A 126 -2.73 -14.48 20.31
C HIS A 126 -1.26 -14.09 20.36
N ALA A 127 -1.00 -12.80 20.56
CA ALA A 127 0.33 -12.24 20.75
C ALA A 127 0.25 -11.08 21.76
N PRO A 128 1.03 -11.08 22.85
CA PRO A 128 0.96 -10.06 23.90
C PRO A 128 1.17 -8.63 23.42
N TYR A 129 2.02 -8.41 22.41
CA TYR A 129 2.24 -7.09 21.82
C TYR A 129 1.38 -6.82 20.59
N GLY A 130 0.52 -7.77 20.20
CA GLY A 130 -0.48 -7.60 19.16
C GLY A 130 -0.16 -8.25 17.82
N VAL A 131 -1.16 -8.19 16.95
CA VAL A 131 -1.10 -8.62 15.55
C VAL A 131 -0.94 -7.37 14.69
N PHE A 132 0.07 -7.35 13.83
CA PHE A 132 0.41 -6.26 12.93
C PHE A 132 0.23 -6.71 11.48
N ILE A 133 -0.48 -5.90 10.68
CA ILE A 133 -0.82 -6.27 9.31
C ILE A 133 -0.51 -5.15 8.32
N CYS A 134 -0.12 -5.52 7.10
CA CYS A 134 -0.11 -4.63 5.93
C CYS A 134 -0.94 -5.27 4.79
N ARG A 135 -1.33 -4.49 3.78
CA ARG A 135 -2.16 -4.99 2.66
C ARG A 135 -1.31 -5.51 1.50
N GLY A 136 -1.82 -6.55 0.84
CA GLY A 136 -1.28 -7.11 -0.40
C GLY A 136 -2.09 -6.72 -1.62
N ASN A 137 -1.66 -7.16 -2.81
CA ASN A 137 -2.29 -6.79 -4.08
C ASN A 137 -3.72 -7.34 -4.24
N ASN A 138 -4.10 -8.39 -3.51
CA ASN A 138 -5.46 -8.92 -3.51
C ASN A 138 -6.37 -8.26 -2.48
N ASP A 139 -5.85 -7.32 -1.67
CA ASP A 139 -6.59 -6.59 -0.65
C ASP A 139 -7.06 -5.21 -1.12
N PHE A 140 -6.96 -4.96 -2.43
CA PHE A 140 -7.41 -3.76 -3.11
C PHE A 140 -8.40 -4.08 -4.23
N GLY A 141 -9.36 -3.19 -4.45
CA GLY A 141 -10.13 -3.09 -5.68
C GLY A 141 -9.40 -2.25 -6.74
N ASP A 142 -10.01 -2.16 -7.92
CA ASP A 142 -9.60 -1.23 -8.99
C ASP A 142 -9.93 0.22 -8.58
N ASP A 143 -10.99 0.38 -7.77
CA ASP A 143 -11.27 1.59 -7.00
C ASP A 143 -10.86 1.39 -5.53
N LYS A 144 -9.78 2.05 -5.10
CA LYS A 144 -9.26 1.90 -3.73
C LYS A 144 -10.24 2.44 -2.67
N GLU A 145 -11.23 3.27 -3.02
CA GLU A 145 -12.31 3.68 -2.12
C GLU A 145 -13.05 2.46 -1.54
N VAL A 146 -13.34 1.44 -2.36
CA VAL A 146 -14.04 0.23 -1.90
C VAL A 146 -13.16 -0.60 -0.97
N SER A 147 -11.84 -0.41 -1.02
CA SER A 147 -10.86 -1.11 -0.18
C SER A 147 -10.82 -0.54 1.24
N ASN A 148 -11.31 0.70 1.46
CA ASN A 148 -11.47 1.29 2.80
C ASN A 148 -12.39 0.45 3.70
N ILE A 149 -13.34 -0.30 3.11
CA ILE A 149 -14.23 -1.21 3.85
C ILE A 149 -13.43 -2.25 4.65
N PHE A 150 -12.29 -2.71 4.11
CA PHE A 150 -11.42 -3.63 4.83
C PHE A 150 -10.79 -2.95 6.07
N LEU A 151 -10.26 -1.74 5.91
CA LEU A 151 -9.69 -0.97 7.02
C LEU A 151 -10.74 -0.71 8.12
N ASP A 152 -11.92 -0.25 7.74
CA ASP A 152 -13.02 0.04 8.67
C ASP A 152 -13.48 -1.20 9.45
N ALA A 153 -13.48 -2.36 8.80
CA ALA A 153 -13.83 -3.61 9.43
C ALA A 153 -12.78 -4.06 10.45
N MET A 154 -11.49 -3.88 10.13
CA MET A 154 -10.35 -4.30 10.95
C MET A 154 -10.07 -3.34 12.11
N HIS A 155 -10.29 -2.02 11.96
CA HIS A 155 -10.14 -1.04 13.04
C HIS A 155 -11.01 -1.34 14.28
N ARG A 156 -12.05 -2.17 14.12
CA ARG A 156 -12.95 -2.58 15.20
C ARG A 156 -12.48 -3.83 15.97
N ASP A 157 -11.43 -4.52 15.52
CA ASP A 157 -11.05 -5.86 15.99
C ASP A 157 -9.67 -5.95 16.69
N GLU A 158 -9.17 -4.86 17.27
CA GLU A 158 -7.92 -4.85 18.05
C GLU A 158 -6.65 -5.30 17.29
N VAL A 159 -6.66 -5.22 15.95
CA VAL A 159 -5.47 -5.45 15.11
C VAL A 159 -4.79 -4.15 14.72
N ASN A 160 -3.46 -4.15 14.67
CA ASN A 160 -2.66 -3.00 14.27
C ASN A 160 -2.44 -3.01 12.77
N ILE A 161 -3.22 -2.22 12.03
CA ILE A 161 -3.03 -2.05 10.59
C ILE A 161 -1.96 -1.00 10.37
N LEU A 162 -0.90 -1.37 9.66
CA LEU A 162 0.20 -0.49 9.31
C LEU A 162 0.07 -0.10 7.84
N VAL A 163 -0.58 1.03 7.60
CA VAL A 163 -0.65 1.64 6.28
C VAL A 163 0.23 2.87 6.24
N ASN A 164 1.31 2.82 5.46
CA ASN A 164 2.31 3.86 5.32
C ASN A 164 2.68 4.53 6.65
N SER A 165 2.81 3.71 7.70
CA SER A 165 2.92 4.15 9.09
C SER A 165 3.80 3.20 9.89
N SER A 166 4.05 3.59 11.15
CA SER A 166 4.81 2.78 12.09
C SER A 166 4.10 2.68 13.44
N SER A 167 4.41 1.61 14.16
CA SER A 167 4.01 1.40 15.54
C SER A 167 5.20 0.93 16.36
N LEU A 168 5.25 1.34 17.62
CA LEU A 168 6.35 1.02 18.53
C LEU A 168 5.93 -0.10 19.50
N VAL A 169 6.76 -1.15 19.55
CA VAL A 169 6.73 -2.14 20.62
C VAL A 169 7.94 -1.92 21.53
N THR A 170 7.72 -1.95 22.84
CA THR A 170 8.79 -1.84 23.85
C THR A 170 8.83 -3.08 24.74
N LYS A 171 10.00 -3.71 24.85
CA LYS A 171 10.26 -4.87 25.74
C LYS A 171 11.64 -4.71 26.37
N ASP A 172 11.75 -4.88 27.69
CA ASP A 172 13.00 -4.69 28.45
C ASP A 172 13.71 -3.34 28.21
N ASN A 173 12.94 -2.27 27.97
CA ASN A 173 13.41 -0.94 27.52
C ASN A 173 14.01 -0.90 26.10
N GLU A 174 14.05 -2.01 25.38
CA GLU A 174 14.37 -2.03 23.95
C GLU A 174 13.17 -1.59 23.12
N ARG A 175 13.44 -0.82 22.08
CA ARG A 175 12.43 -0.22 21.21
C ARG A 175 12.51 -0.85 19.81
N ILE A 176 11.39 -1.41 19.38
CA ILE A 176 11.25 -2.10 18.10
C ILE A 176 10.12 -1.42 17.33
N HIS A 177 10.46 -0.83 16.20
CA HIS A 177 9.48 -0.19 15.33
C HIS A 177 9.02 -1.16 14.26
N LEU A 178 7.70 -1.34 14.18
CA LEU A 178 7.02 -2.11 13.17
C LEU A 178 6.51 -1.10 12.15
N LEU A 179 7.10 -1.07 10.96
CA LEU A 179 6.71 -0.22 9.85
C LEU A 179 5.86 -1.03 8.89
N GLY A 180 4.89 -0.42 8.23
CA GLY A 180 4.14 -1.06 7.16
C GLY A 180 3.82 -0.11 6.03
N ILE A 181 3.83 -0.64 4.82
CA ILE A 181 3.38 0.03 3.60
C ILE A 181 2.31 -0.82 2.94
N ASP A 182 1.41 -0.21 2.17
CA ASP A 182 0.59 -1.03 1.30
C ASP A 182 1.35 -1.49 0.06
N PHE A 183 0.72 -2.42 -0.66
CA PHE A 183 1.21 -2.92 -1.92
C PHE A 183 1.37 -1.79 -2.97
N PRO A 184 2.59 -1.54 -3.46
CA PRO A 184 2.81 -0.66 -4.60
C PRO A 184 2.49 -1.45 -5.87
N GLY A 185 1.48 -1.07 -6.66
CA GLY A 185 1.22 -1.86 -7.86
C GLY A 185 -0.03 -1.59 -8.66
N PHE A 186 -0.38 -0.32 -8.86
CA PHE A 186 -1.09 0.01 -10.09
C PHE A 186 -0.08 0.12 -11.24
N SER A 187 -0.49 -0.30 -12.43
CA SER A 187 0.37 -0.35 -13.60
C SER A 187 0.98 1.02 -13.88
N ARG A 188 2.31 1.10 -13.96
CA ARG A 188 3.07 2.28 -14.43
C ARG A 188 2.66 2.75 -15.84
N TRP A 189 1.94 1.90 -16.57
CA TRP A 189 1.44 2.22 -17.91
C TRP A 189 0.10 2.96 -17.88
N GLU A 190 -0.60 2.95 -16.74
CA GLU A 190 -1.95 3.50 -16.56
C GLU A 190 -1.92 4.83 -15.79
N ALA A 191 -1.06 4.95 -14.77
CA ALA A 191 -0.86 6.18 -13.99
C ALA A 191 0.60 6.67 -14.08
N ASN A 192 0.79 8.00 -14.06
CA ASN A 192 2.12 8.61 -14.11
C ASN A 192 2.55 9.14 -12.74
N GLU A 193 3.85 9.05 -12.47
CA GLU A 193 4.48 9.62 -11.27
C GLU A 193 4.48 11.15 -11.33
N PHE A 194 4.40 11.78 -10.16
CA PHE A 194 4.72 13.18 -9.95
C PHE A 194 6.24 13.30 -9.74
N SER A 195 6.85 14.21 -10.48
CA SER A 195 8.29 14.43 -10.41
C SER A 195 8.62 15.91 -10.48
N ASN A 196 9.64 16.32 -9.71
CA ASN A 196 10.16 17.67 -9.79
C ASN A 196 10.98 17.85 -11.09
N ARG A 197 10.54 18.77 -11.96
CA ARG A 197 11.13 19.02 -13.28
C ARG A 197 11.58 20.48 -13.42
N SER A 198 12.63 20.70 -14.20
CA SER A 198 13.19 22.03 -14.47
C SER A 198 12.71 22.55 -15.83
N TYR A 199 12.29 23.81 -15.83
CA TYR A 199 11.82 24.57 -16.99
C TYR A 199 12.56 25.91 -17.09
N GLU A 200 12.29 26.68 -18.15
CA GLU A 200 12.86 28.03 -18.30
C GLU A 200 12.37 28.99 -17.22
N ASP A 201 11.17 28.76 -16.66
CA ASP A 201 10.52 29.60 -15.67
C ASP A 201 10.69 29.14 -14.22
N GLY A 202 11.52 28.13 -13.96
CA GLY A 202 11.78 27.59 -12.62
C GLY A 202 11.66 26.08 -12.57
N ARG A 203 11.52 25.54 -11.36
CA ARG A 203 11.23 24.12 -11.14
C ARG A 203 9.80 23.97 -10.66
N CYS A 204 9.17 22.86 -10.98
CA CYS A 204 7.81 22.60 -10.54
C CYS A 204 7.55 21.10 -10.44
N MET A 205 6.57 20.75 -9.62
CA MET A 205 6.06 19.39 -9.55
C MET A 205 5.18 19.11 -10.77
N GLU A 206 5.41 17.97 -11.42
CA GLU A 206 4.77 17.63 -12.68
C GLU A 206 4.35 16.16 -12.75
N SER A 207 3.18 15.90 -13.34
CA SER A 207 2.84 14.58 -13.90
C SER A 207 2.62 14.66 -15.42
N TRP A 208 3.03 13.60 -16.12
CA TRP A 208 2.73 13.39 -17.54
C TRP A 208 1.35 12.74 -17.74
N PHE A 209 1.01 12.45 -19.01
CA PHE A 209 -0.23 11.81 -19.44
C PHE A 209 -0.56 10.51 -18.68
N SER A 210 -1.74 10.39 -18.09
CA SER A 210 -2.22 9.15 -17.50
C SER A 210 -3.56 8.70 -18.07
N PHE A 211 -3.74 7.38 -18.23
CA PHE A 211 -5.03 6.78 -18.57
C PHE A 211 -5.96 6.72 -17.37
N GLU A 212 -5.39 6.56 -16.18
CA GLU A 212 -6.10 6.53 -14.91
C GLU A 212 -5.81 7.79 -14.08
N ASN A 213 -6.40 7.88 -12.90
CA ASN A 213 -6.11 8.98 -11.98
C ASN A 213 -4.70 8.82 -11.39
N SER A 214 -3.93 9.90 -11.39
CA SER A 214 -2.65 9.97 -10.67
C SER A 214 -2.82 10.87 -9.45
N TYR A 215 -2.31 10.42 -8.31
CA TYR A 215 -2.41 11.14 -7.04
C TYR A 215 -1.04 11.21 -6.38
N SER A 216 -0.71 12.38 -5.86
CA SER A 216 0.40 12.57 -4.94
C SER A 216 -0.13 13.16 -3.65
N HIS A 217 0.28 12.62 -2.51
CA HIS A 217 -0.16 13.06 -1.19
C HIS A 217 1.02 13.53 -0.38
N PHE A 218 0.83 14.62 0.35
CA PHE A 218 1.80 15.04 1.33
C PHE A 218 1.65 14.15 2.57
N LEU A 219 2.65 13.32 2.88
CA LEU A 219 2.73 12.52 4.09
C LEU A 219 3.34 13.32 5.24
N LEU A 220 2.84 13.06 6.44
CA LEU A 220 3.22 13.79 7.64
C LEU A 220 4.38 13.16 8.40
N GLY A 221 5.06 14.02 9.17
CA GLY A 221 5.69 13.66 10.43
C GLY A 221 4.71 13.76 11.62
N PRO A 222 5.17 13.83 12.88
CA PRO A 222 4.36 13.61 14.09
C PRO A 222 3.28 14.69 14.43
N ASP A 223 2.97 15.64 13.54
CA ASP A 223 2.17 16.84 13.83
C ASP A 223 0.78 16.87 13.13
N ARG A 224 0.16 15.71 12.86
CA ARG A 224 -1.16 15.61 12.18
C ARG A 224 -2.24 16.49 12.78
N GLU A 225 -2.25 16.64 14.10
CA GLU A 225 -3.23 17.46 14.81
C GLU A 225 -3.20 18.94 14.38
N LYS A 226 -2.05 19.43 13.89
CA LYS A 226 -1.93 20.81 13.37
C LYS A 226 -2.55 20.98 11.99
N TRP A 227 -2.76 19.89 11.26
CA TRP A 227 -3.38 19.87 9.92
C TRP A 227 -4.91 19.86 10.01
N SER A 228 -5.45 20.68 10.91
CA SER A 228 -6.85 21.03 11.05
C SER A 228 -7.03 22.49 10.69
N ASP A 229 -8.18 22.88 10.13
CA ASP A 229 -8.55 24.25 9.84
C ASP A 229 -7.42 25.08 9.21
N TYR A 230 -7.20 24.93 7.91
CA TYR A 230 -6.09 25.57 7.21
C TYR A 230 -6.47 26.25 5.90
N THR A 231 -5.56 27.06 5.40
CA THR A 231 -5.59 27.62 4.05
C THR A 231 -4.49 26.98 3.20
N TYR A 232 -4.88 26.41 2.06
CA TYR A 232 -4.00 25.84 1.04
C TYR A 232 -3.97 26.76 -0.19
N THR A 233 -2.77 27.19 -0.59
CA THR A 233 -2.55 28.08 -1.74
C THR A 233 -1.45 27.56 -2.63
N GLY A 234 -1.42 28.05 -3.86
CA GLY A 234 -0.30 27.83 -4.76
C GLY A 234 -0.67 28.14 -6.20
N SER A 235 0.07 27.54 -7.11
CA SER A 235 -0.10 27.70 -8.55
C SER A 235 -0.24 26.37 -9.27
N LEU A 236 -0.98 26.40 -10.36
CA LEU A 236 -1.13 25.27 -11.27
C LEU A 236 -1.21 25.73 -12.73
N ARG A 237 -0.76 24.89 -13.66
CA ARG A 237 -1.00 25.02 -15.10
C ARG A 237 -1.13 23.65 -15.75
N GLN A 238 -1.68 23.62 -16.95
CA GLN A 238 -1.71 22.41 -17.77
C GLN A 238 -1.49 22.72 -19.24
N SER A 239 -0.90 21.80 -19.99
CA SER A 239 -0.61 22.02 -21.42
C SER A 239 -1.77 21.66 -22.36
N ASN A 240 -2.75 20.88 -21.90
CA ASN A 240 -3.90 20.47 -22.72
C ASN A 240 -5.20 20.45 -21.89
N PRO A 241 -5.81 21.62 -21.60
CA PRO A 241 -7.04 21.69 -20.80
C PRO A 241 -8.25 20.99 -21.43
N ASP A 242 -8.26 20.79 -22.75
CA ASP A 242 -9.39 20.17 -23.45
C ASP A 242 -9.43 18.65 -23.27
N GLU A 243 -8.28 18.00 -23.01
CA GLU A 243 -8.16 16.55 -22.85
C GLU A 243 -7.52 16.12 -21.51
N GLY A 244 -7.13 17.08 -20.67
CA GLY A 244 -6.50 16.88 -19.37
C GLY A 244 -7.35 17.40 -18.20
N GLY A 245 -7.22 16.71 -17.08
CA GLY A 245 -7.79 17.05 -15.79
C GLY A 245 -6.70 17.35 -14.77
N ILE A 246 -6.96 18.35 -13.92
CA ILE A 246 -6.02 18.81 -12.89
C ILE A 246 -6.79 19.20 -11.62
N GLY A 247 -6.19 18.97 -10.45
CA GLY A 247 -6.86 19.27 -9.20
C GLY A 247 -5.97 19.19 -7.97
N LEU A 248 -6.56 19.61 -6.86
CA LEU A 248 -5.93 19.81 -5.58
C LEU A 248 -6.71 19.04 -4.53
N ILE A 249 -5.99 18.29 -3.70
CA ILE A 249 -6.55 17.46 -2.64
C ILE A 249 -6.33 18.16 -1.30
N PHE A 250 -7.29 18.04 -0.39
CA PHE A 250 -7.23 18.60 0.96
C PHE A 250 -8.06 17.73 1.92
N TYR A 251 -7.73 17.81 3.22
CA TYR A 251 -8.17 16.87 4.26
C TYR A 251 -7.97 15.41 3.83
N SER A 252 -6.80 15.14 3.26
CA SER A 252 -6.41 13.79 2.88
C SER A 252 -6.19 12.90 4.09
N GLN A 253 -6.80 11.72 4.03
CA GLN A 253 -6.66 10.65 5.01
C GLN A 253 -5.64 9.59 4.56
N PHE A 254 -4.83 9.89 3.53
CA PHE A 254 -3.92 8.92 2.92
C PHE A 254 -2.83 8.43 3.87
N ASP A 255 -2.34 9.29 4.77
CA ASP A 255 -1.39 8.92 5.83
C ASP A 255 -1.99 8.00 6.90
N LEU A 256 -3.33 7.86 6.93
CA LEU A 256 -4.05 6.85 7.72
C LEU A 256 -4.40 5.61 6.88
N GLY A 257 -3.96 5.58 5.62
CA GLY A 257 -4.23 4.50 4.67
C GLY A 257 -5.55 4.54 3.94
N TYR A 258 -6.33 5.60 4.16
CA TYR A 258 -7.62 5.76 3.52
C TYR A 258 -7.48 6.47 2.18
N ASP A 259 -8.07 5.88 1.14
CA ASP A 259 -8.33 6.60 -0.12
C ASP A 259 -9.55 7.50 0.06
N ALA A 260 -9.40 8.55 0.87
CA ALA A 260 -10.49 9.44 1.26
C ALA A 260 -10.01 10.88 1.46
N PHE A 261 -10.71 11.81 0.82
CA PHE A 261 -10.36 13.24 0.81
C PHE A 261 -11.45 14.09 0.14
N TYR A 262 -11.33 15.41 0.28
CA TYR A 262 -11.96 16.35 -0.63
C TYR A 262 -10.98 16.80 -1.70
N ARG A 263 -11.51 17.22 -2.86
CA ARG A 263 -10.70 17.82 -3.92
C ARG A 263 -11.43 18.95 -4.62
N LEU A 264 -10.66 19.94 -5.05
CA LEU A 264 -11.06 20.94 -6.03
C LEU A 264 -10.44 20.51 -7.35
N ARG A 265 -11.26 20.09 -8.31
CA ARG A 265 -10.74 19.56 -9.58
C ARG A 265 -11.45 20.13 -10.79
N ARG A 266 -10.74 20.16 -11.90
CA ARG A 266 -11.28 20.44 -13.22
C ARG A 266 -11.07 19.22 -14.11
N LEU A 267 -12.12 18.75 -14.77
CA LEU A 267 -12.03 17.70 -15.79
C LEU A 267 -11.80 18.30 -17.19
N ALA A 268 -11.38 17.44 -18.13
CA ALA A 268 -11.15 17.78 -19.53
C ALA A 268 -12.34 18.54 -20.13
N GLY A 269 -12.05 19.65 -20.80
CA GLY A 269 -13.04 20.52 -21.47
C GLY A 269 -13.97 21.31 -20.53
N TRP A 270 -13.81 21.25 -19.21
CA TRP A 270 -14.64 22.02 -18.29
C TRP A 270 -14.19 23.49 -18.20
N SER A 271 -15.15 24.41 -18.12
CA SER A 271 -14.95 25.84 -17.86
C SER A 271 -15.01 26.19 -16.37
N LYS A 272 -14.70 25.21 -15.50
CA LYS A 272 -14.85 25.33 -14.04
C LYS A 272 -14.02 24.31 -13.28
N PHE A 273 -13.56 24.69 -12.10
CA PHE A 273 -13.22 23.73 -11.05
C PHE A 273 -14.47 23.42 -10.22
N VAL A 274 -14.57 22.19 -9.74
CA VAL A 274 -15.68 21.70 -8.93
C VAL A 274 -15.14 21.08 -7.65
N LEU A 275 -15.69 21.48 -6.51
CA LEU A 275 -15.52 20.79 -5.24
C LEU A 275 -16.21 19.43 -5.33
N SER A 276 -15.43 18.36 -5.21
CA SER A 276 -15.95 16.99 -5.23
C SER A 276 -15.31 16.15 -4.13
N PRO A 277 -16.09 15.30 -3.45
CA PRO A 277 -15.54 14.33 -2.51
C PRO A 277 -14.89 13.15 -3.24
N HIS A 278 -14.10 12.37 -2.50
CA HIS A 278 -13.62 11.02 -2.82
C HIS A 278 -13.67 10.21 -1.53
N ALA A 279 -14.48 9.14 -1.49
CA ALA A 279 -14.88 8.47 -0.24
C ALA A 279 -15.38 9.41 0.87
N ALA A 280 -16.00 10.53 0.47
CA ALA A 280 -16.50 11.56 1.38
C ALA A 280 -17.94 11.98 1.06
N ASN A 281 -18.59 12.63 2.02
CA ASN A 281 -19.92 13.18 1.84
C ASN A 281 -19.86 14.41 0.94
N ARG A 282 -20.87 14.54 0.06
CA ARG A 282 -20.93 15.64 -0.90
C ARG A 282 -21.20 16.95 -0.17
N PRO A 283 -20.32 17.97 -0.30
CA PRO A 283 -20.59 19.29 0.25
C PRO A 283 -21.84 19.93 -0.38
N LEU A 284 -22.61 20.65 0.43
CA LEU A 284 -23.80 21.41 0.05
C LEU A 284 -23.45 22.88 -0.10
N GLY A 285 -24.00 23.58 -1.11
CA GLY A 285 -23.73 25.00 -1.35
C GLY A 285 -23.25 25.27 -2.76
N GLU A 286 -22.50 26.36 -2.95
CA GLU A 286 -21.87 26.69 -4.22
C GLU A 286 -20.55 25.94 -4.33
N THR A 287 -20.43 25.07 -5.32
CA THR A 287 -19.29 24.14 -5.45
C THR A 287 -18.37 24.45 -6.62
N GLU A 288 -18.67 25.50 -7.40
CA GLU A 288 -18.01 25.75 -8.68
C GLU A 288 -17.17 27.02 -8.66
N CYS A 289 -15.91 26.91 -9.11
CA CYS A 289 -15.08 28.05 -9.45
C CYS A 289 -15.05 28.19 -10.99
N GLN A 290 -15.85 29.09 -11.54
CA GLN A 290 -15.88 29.33 -12.99
C GLN A 290 -14.54 29.87 -13.48
N ILE A 291 -13.92 29.17 -14.44
CA ILE A 291 -12.65 29.56 -15.04
C ILE A 291 -12.45 28.88 -16.40
N ASP A 292 -12.21 29.67 -17.44
CA ASP A 292 -11.79 29.17 -18.75
C ASP A 292 -10.26 29.03 -18.75
N MET A 293 -9.80 27.80 -18.55
CA MET A 293 -8.37 27.51 -18.41
C MET A 293 -7.68 27.45 -19.78
N LEU A 294 -6.68 28.30 -20.01
CA LEU A 294 -5.86 28.30 -21.22
C LEU A 294 -4.63 27.39 -21.05
N ALA A 295 -4.21 26.78 -22.15
CA ALA A 295 -3.02 25.95 -22.19
C ALA A 295 -1.76 26.74 -21.79
N ASN A 296 -0.93 26.15 -20.93
CA ASN A 296 0.35 26.68 -20.43
C ASN A 296 0.28 28.02 -19.69
N GLN A 297 -0.92 28.50 -19.34
CA GLN A 297 -1.09 29.66 -18.49
C GLN A 297 -1.08 29.25 -17.01
N TRP A 298 -0.35 29.98 -16.18
CA TRP A 298 -0.36 29.81 -14.73
C TRP A 298 -1.62 30.42 -14.10
N TYR A 299 -2.21 29.65 -13.18
CA TYR A 299 -3.31 30.07 -12.33
C TYR A 299 -2.86 30.03 -10.87
N ARG A 300 -3.48 30.86 -10.04
CA ARG A 300 -3.39 30.84 -8.59
C ARG A 300 -4.66 30.21 -8.03
N PHE A 301 -4.53 29.53 -6.90
CA PHE A 301 -5.66 29.02 -6.15
C PHE A 301 -5.54 29.38 -4.67
N LYS A 302 -6.70 29.38 -4.01
CA LYS A 302 -6.82 29.44 -2.56
C LYS A 302 -7.98 28.58 -2.13
N ILE A 303 -7.73 27.64 -1.24
CA ILE A 303 -8.72 26.76 -0.61
C ILE A 303 -8.62 26.99 0.89
N ARG A 304 -9.75 27.22 1.55
CA ARG A 304 -9.83 27.36 3.00
C ARG A 304 -10.80 26.32 3.54
N CYS A 305 -10.32 25.52 4.47
CA CYS A 305 -11.10 24.51 5.18
C CYS A 305 -11.18 24.90 6.64
N PHE A 306 -12.36 24.83 7.25
CA PHE A 306 -12.52 25.08 8.68
C PHE A 306 -13.79 24.42 9.22
N SER A 307 -13.76 23.95 10.45
CA SER A 307 -14.92 23.35 11.12
C SER A 307 -15.73 24.39 11.91
N LYS A 308 -17.06 24.23 11.91
CA LYS A 308 -18.04 25.00 12.70
C LYS A 308 -19.05 24.04 13.34
N GLU A 309 -19.97 24.51 14.18
CA GLU A 309 -21.01 23.61 14.76
C GLU A 309 -21.84 22.87 13.68
N ASP A 310 -22.10 23.51 12.54
CA ASP A 310 -22.99 23.03 11.48
C ASP A 310 -22.31 22.16 10.40
N GLY A 311 -20.97 22.08 10.38
CA GLY A 311 -20.25 21.24 9.42
C GLY A 311 -18.78 21.61 9.23
N THR A 312 -18.15 20.88 8.31
CA THR A 312 -16.86 21.28 7.73
C THR A 312 -17.11 22.20 6.55
N HIS A 313 -16.66 23.46 6.63
CA HIS A 313 -16.83 24.47 5.59
C HIS A 313 -15.61 24.49 4.69
N ILE A 314 -15.86 24.62 3.39
CA ILE A 314 -14.86 24.60 2.32
C ILE A 314 -15.14 25.79 1.41
N GLN A 315 -14.18 26.71 1.35
CA GLN A 315 -14.23 27.87 0.45
C GLN A 315 -13.08 27.77 -0.55
N ALA A 316 -13.34 28.08 -1.81
CA ALA A 316 -12.32 28.02 -2.85
C ALA A 316 -12.45 29.12 -3.90
N LYS A 317 -11.32 29.45 -4.52
CA LYS A 317 -11.24 30.31 -5.70
C LYS A 317 -9.98 30.03 -6.51
N VAL A 318 -10.10 30.22 -7.82
CA VAL A 318 -9.06 30.02 -8.82
C VAL A 318 -9.09 31.20 -9.80
N TRP A 319 -7.92 31.77 -10.11
CA TRP A 319 -7.81 32.93 -11.00
C TRP A 319 -6.47 32.94 -11.75
N PRO A 320 -6.36 33.63 -12.90
CA PRO A 320 -5.09 33.77 -13.61
C PRO A 320 -4.01 34.41 -12.73
N LYS A 321 -2.77 33.89 -12.78
CA LYS A 321 -1.65 34.39 -11.94
C LYS A 321 -1.35 35.88 -12.16
N GLU A 322 -1.59 36.39 -13.37
CA GLU A 322 -1.35 37.78 -13.77
C GLU A 322 -2.48 38.76 -13.40
N THR A 323 -3.56 38.28 -12.77
CA THR A 323 -4.71 39.11 -12.36
C THR A 323 -4.82 39.21 -10.84
N GLU A 324 -5.51 40.23 -10.35
CA GLU A 324 -5.78 40.38 -8.92
C GLU A 324 -6.61 39.22 -8.35
N GLU A 325 -6.33 38.85 -7.10
CA GLU A 325 -7.11 37.85 -6.37
C GLU A 325 -8.57 38.30 -6.24
N PRO A 326 -9.56 37.46 -6.62
CA PRO A 326 -10.97 37.78 -6.45
C PRO A 326 -11.30 38.06 -4.98
N ALA A 327 -12.01 39.18 -4.73
CA ALA A 327 -12.39 39.57 -3.38
C ALA A 327 -13.39 38.58 -2.73
N GLN A 328 -14.27 37.98 -3.54
CA GLN A 328 -15.26 37.00 -3.09
C GLN A 328 -14.76 35.57 -3.34
N TRP A 329 -15.19 34.64 -2.49
CA TRP A 329 -15.05 33.21 -2.76
C TRP A 329 -15.94 32.81 -3.94
N GLN A 330 -15.43 31.95 -4.81
CA GLN A 330 -16.20 31.46 -5.96
C GLN A 330 -17.02 30.23 -5.57
N ALA A 331 -16.40 29.29 -4.84
CA ALA A 331 -17.08 28.19 -4.18
C ALA A 331 -17.12 28.41 -2.66
N ASP A 332 -18.27 28.09 -2.06
CA ASP A 332 -18.55 28.16 -0.62
C ASP A 332 -19.56 27.06 -0.28
N ALA A 333 -19.06 25.96 0.29
CA ALA A 333 -19.82 24.75 0.54
C ALA A 333 -19.56 24.18 1.94
N VAL A 334 -20.50 23.38 2.44
CA VAL A 334 -20.43 22.76 3.77
C VAL A 334 -20.71 21.26 3.67
N ASP A 335 -19.86 20.46 4.30
CA ASP A 335 -20.18 19.08 4.64
C ASP A 335 -20.76 19.02 6.07
N THR A 336 -22.08 18.86 6.14
CA THR A 336 -22.84 18.81 7.40
C THR A 336 -22.59 17.55 8.24
N THR A 337 -21.92 16.54 7.68
CA THR A 337 -21.66 15.27 8.36
C THR A 337 -20.42 15.28 9.24
N HIS A 338 -19.60 16.34 9.13
CA HIS A 338 -18.32 16.45 9.84
C HIS A 338 -17.34 15.32 9.52
N GLN A 339 -17.42 14.76 8.32
CA GLN A 339 -16.66 13.55 8.00
C GLN A 339 -15.15 13.76 8.17
N PHE A 340 -14.59 14.85 7.63
CA PHE A 340 -13.18 15.21 7.83
C PHE A 340 -13.04 16.62 8.39
N GLN A 341 -12.21 16.75 9.42
CA GLN A 341 -11.88 18.01 10.10
C GLN A 341 -10.36 18.26 10.14
N ASN A 342 -9.58 17.28 9.69
CA ASN A 342 -8.14 17.33 9.58
C ASN A 342 -7.68 16.46 8.42
N GLY A 343 -6.43 16.60 8.01
CA GLY A 343 -5.78 15.78 7.00
C GLY A 343 -4.86 16.60 6.11
N THR A 344 -4.05 15.92 5.30
CA THR A 344 -3.04 16.61 4.50
C THR A 344 -3.56 17.14 3.17
N VAL A 345 -2.66 17.75 2.40
CA VAL A 345 -2.91 18.16 1.03
C VAL A 345 -2.35 17.15 0.04
N GLY A 346 -2.78 17.26 -1.21
CA GLY A 346 -2.33 16.41 -2.29
C GLY A 346 -2.56 17.05 -3.66
N LEU A 347 -2.14 16.35 -4.69
CA LEU A 347 -2.26 16.70 -6.10
C LEU A 347 -3.01 15.61 -6.84
N TRP A 348 -3.78 16.00 -7.85
CA TRP A 348 -4.47 15.08 -8.73
C TRP A 348 -4.32 15.48 -10.19
N SER A 349 -4.07 14.49 -11.05
CA SER A 349 -4.04 14.66 -12.51
C SER A 349 -4.67 13.47 -13.22
N HIS A 350 -5.14 13.71 -14.45
CA HIS A 350 -5.71 12.68 -15.31
C HIS A 350 -5.70 13.12 -16.77
N GLY A 351 -5.52 12.20 -17.71
CA GLY A 351 -5.67 12.50 -19.13
C GLY A 351 -4.43 13.14 -19.75
N LYS A 352 -4.58 13.81 -20.89
CA LYS A 352 -3.46 14.25 -21.74
C LYS A 352 -2.85 15.56 -21.32
N GLY A 353 -1.55 15.69 -21.62
CA GLY A 353 -0.78 16.89 -21.42
C GLY A 353 0.06 16.85 -20.14
N LEU A 354 0.76 17.94 -19.93
CA LEU A 354 1.47 18.24 -18.70
C LEU A 354 0.52 18.80 -17.67
N HIS A 355 0.66 18.37 -16.43
CA HIS A 355 -0.04 18.89 -15.26
C HIS A 355 1.01 19.35 -14.27
N GLN A 356 1.05 20.64 -13.98
CA GLN A 356 2.16 21.27 -13.28
C GLN A 356 1.66 22.08 -12.10
N PHE A 357 2.38 22.00 -10.99
CA PHE A 357 2.06 22.60 -9.69
C PHE A 357 3.29 23.26 -9.11
N ASP A 358 3.09 24.42 -8.48
CA ASP A 358 4.18 25.27 -8.02
C ASP A 358 3.74 26.18 -6.87
N ASP A 359 4.70 26.74 -6.12
CA ASP A 359 4.48 27.65 -5.00
C ASP A 359 3.47 27.12 -3.94
N LEU A 360 3.50 25.83 -3.62
CA LEU A 360 2.49 25.22 -2.74
C LEU A 360 2.72 25.60 -1.28
N CYS A 361 1.72 26.20 -0.65
CA CYS A 361 1.80 26.63 0.75
C CYS A 361 0.56 26.23 1.54
N VAL A 362 0.74 25.79 2.78
CA VAL A 362 -0.34 25.50 3.73
C VAL A 362 -0.09 26.27 5.02
N PHE A 363 -1.11 26.98 5.48
CA PHE A 363 -1.08 27.77 6.73
C PHE A 363 -2.23 27.41 7.64
N THR A 364 -2.00 27.32 8.95
CA THR A 364 -3.06 27.16 9.96
C THR A 364 -4.04 28.34 9.92
N ALA A 365 -5.20 28.20 10.53
CA ALA A 365 -6.17 29.29 10.71
C ALA A 365 -5.57 30.54 11.39
N ASN A 366 -4.52 30.38 12.20
CA ASN A 366 -3.83 31.47 12.89
C ASN A 366 -2.67 32.06 12.08
N GLY A 367 -2.35 31.50 10.91
CA GLY A 367 -1.30 31.96 10.02
C GLY A 367 0.06 31.28 10.21
N ASP A 368 0.16 30.26 11.06
CA ASP A 368 1.40 29.48 11.20
C ASP A 368 1.61 28.61 9.96
N THR A 369 2.86 28.49 9.52
CA THR A 369 3.22 27.67 8.35
C THR A 369 3.19 26.18 8.68
N LEU A 370 2.42 25.40 7.91
CA LEU A 370 2.43 23.94 7.93
C LEU A 370 3.32 23.35 6.82
N MET A 371 3.29 23.96 5.64
CA MET A 371 4.03 23.49 4.47
C MET A 371 4.35 24.68 3.56
N VAL A 372 5.56 24.71 3.02
CA VAL A 372 5.96 25.56 1.88
C VAL A 372 6.84 24.69 0.99
N ASP A 373 6.45 24.55 -0.27
CA ASP A 373 7.20 23.83 -1.28
C ASP A 373 7.12 24.61 -2.60
N ASP A 374 8.21 25.30 -2.93
CA ASP A 374 8.40 26.00 -4.20
C ASP A 374 9.09 25.11 -5.25
N PHE A 375 9.39 23.85 -4.90
CA PHE A 375 10.06 22.87 -5.74
C PHE A 375 11.43 23.28 -6.31
N GLU A 376 12.03 24.39 -5.84
CA GLU A 376 13.32 24.85 -6.33
C GLU A 376 14.46 23.95 -5.83
N ASP A 377 14.32 23.41 -4.62
CA ASP A 377 15.23 22.42 -4.05
C ASP A 377 15.14 21.07 -4.80
N ARG A 378 16.27 20.36 -4.90
CA ARG A 378 16.32 19.04 -5.58
C ARG A 378 15.63 17.95 -4.80
N ASP A 379 15.57 18.12 -3.48
CA ASP A 379 15.02 17.16 -2.56
C ASP A 379 13.65 17.70 -2.12
N THR A 380 12.64 17.51 -2.96
CA THR A 380 11.26 17.84 -2.61
C THR A 380 10.78 16.80 -1.61
N PHE A 381 10.42 17.27 -0.42
CA PHE A 381 10.24 16.44 0.75
C PHE A 381 8.74 16.37 1.12
N GLY A 382 8.19 15.16 1.22
CA GLY A 382 6.89 14.86 1.83
C GLY A 382 5.87 14.28 0.86
N TRP A 383 6.12 14.36 -0.44
CA TRP A 383 5.21 13.86 -1.47
C TRP A 383 5.43 12.37 -1.71
N VAL A 384 4.34 11.60 -1.61
CA VAL A 384 4.31 10.18 -1.94
C VAL A 384 3.17 9.93 -2.88
N ASP A 385 3.49 9.25 -3.98
CA ASP A 385 2.50 8.90 -4.96
C ASP A 385 1.74 7.65 -4.53
N PHE A 386 0.42 7.74 -4.61
CA PHE A 386 -0.53 6.71 -4.17
C PHE A 386 -0.34 5.34 -4.86
N ASN A 387 0.28 5.34 -6.04
CA ASN A 387 0.57 4.13 -6.82
C ASN A 387 2.00 3.60 -6.58
N PHE A 388 2.83 4.36 -5.86
CA PHE A 388 4.26 4.15 -5.65
C PHE A 388 4.63 4.17 -4.16
N GLU A 389 3.82 3.50 -3.34
CA GLU A 389 3.90 3.56 -1.88
C GLU A 389 5.24 3.10 -1.27
N ALA A 390 6.11 2.46 -2.05
CA ALA A 390 7.49 2.18 -1.63
C ALA A 390 8.25 3.47 -1.24
N GLU A 391 7.88 4.63 -1.78
CA GLU A 391 8.42 5.94 -1.41
C GLU A 391 8.09 6.34 0.03
N ALA A 392 7.03 5.78 0.64
CA ALA A 392 6.70 6.02 2.04
C ALA A 392 7.75 5.46 3.00
N ILE A 393 8.57 4.47 2.60
CA ILE A 393 9.53 3.81 3.48
C ILE A 393 10.55 4.81 4.07
N PRO A 394 11.30 5.61 3.27
CA PRO A 394 12.15 6.68 3.80
C PRO A 394 11.41 7.65 4.74
N TRP A 395 10.17 8.03 4.40
CA TRP A 395 9.35 8.97 5.17
C TRP A 395 9.03 8.47 6.56
N ILE A 396 8.54 7.24 6.67
CA ILE A 396 8.21 6.63 7.96
C ILE A 396 9.49 6.44 8.78
N ARG A 397 10.57 6.02 8.11
CA ARG A 397 11.84 5.71 8.76
C ARG A 397 12.56 6.94 9.32
N GLN A 398 12.41 8.12 8.72
CA GLN A 398 13.09 9.34 9.17
C GLN A 398 12.72 9.76 10.60
N ALA A 399 11.52 9.39 11.07
CA ALA A 399 11.02 9.71 12.40
C ALA A 399 11.62 8.81 13.50
N ILE A 400 12.41 7.80 13.12
CA ILE A 400 12.93 6.76 14.01
C ILE A 400 14.44 6.95 14.21
N PRO A 401 14.96 6.95 15.45
CA PRO A 401 16.40 7.01 15.70
C PRO A 401 17.16 5.83 15.10
N ASP A 402 18.34 6.07 14.52
CA ASP A 402 19.19 5.02 13.93
C ASP A 402 19.62 3.93 14.93
N SER A 403 19.62 4.24 16.23
CA SER A 403 19.91 3.29 17.30
C SER A 403 18.79 2.30 17.58
N GLU A 404 17.57 2.54 17.08
CA GLU A 404 16.40 1.69 17.34
C GLU A 404 16.20 0.69 16.20
N PHE A 405 15.67 -0.50 16.53
CA PHE A 405 15.52 -1.60 15.57
C PHE A 405 14.21 -1.46 14.79
N THR A 406 14.25 -1.71 13.49
CA THR A 406 13.13 -1.53 12.56
C THR A 406 12.77 -2.82 11.82
N VAL A 407 11.48 -3.13 11.77
CA VAL A 407 10.90 -4.25 11.04
C VAL A 407 9.88 -3.71 10.05
N LEU A 408 10.15 -3.81 8.75
CA LEU A 408 9.23 -3.42 7.69
C LEU A 408 8.35 -4.61 7.27
N LEU A 409 7.04 -4.41 7.32
CA LEU A 409 6.03 -5.28 6.76
C LEU A 409 5.69 -4.76 5.37
N ALA A 410 6.07 -5.51 4.33
CA ALA A 410 5.75 -5.17 2.96
C ALA A 410 5.35 -6.45 2.21
N HIS A 411 4.19 -6.46 1.57
CA HIS A 411 3.69 -7.66 0.92
C HIS A 411 4.66 -8.23 -0.13
N THR A 412 5.18 -7.37 -1.02
CA THR A 412 6.16 -7.77 -2.05
C THR A 412 7.62 -7.58 -1.58
N PRO A 413 8.54 -8.50 -1.91
CA PRO A 413 9.97 -8.28 -1.70
C PRO A 413 10.56 -7.17 -2.58
N ASP A 414 9.86 -6.75 -3.64
CA ASP A 414 10.41 -5.83 -4.66
C ASP A 414 10.72 -4.42 -4.12
N VAL A 415 10.23 -4.07 -2.93
CA VAL A 415 10.54 -2.80 -2.27
C VAL A 415 11.90 -2.77 -1.55
N ILE A 416 12.66 -3.86 -1.60
CA ILE A 416 13.91 -4.03 -0.84
C ILE A 416 14.94 -2.93 -1.11
N ALA A 417 14.99 -2.38 -2.32
CA ALA A 417 15.91 -1.29 -2.64
C ALA A 417 15.61 -0.01 -1.83
N TRP A 418 14.34 0.32 -1.62
CA TRP A 418 13.92 1.45 -0.78
C TRP A 418 14.20 1.16 0.70
N ALA A 419 13.91 -0.06 1.16
CA ALA A 419 14.17 -0.47 2.54
C ALA A 419 15.68 -0.42 2.89
N ASP A 420 16.53 -0.95 2.02
CA ASP A 420 17.98 -0.92 2.17
C ASP A 420 18.54 0.50 2.15
N SER A 421 18.08 1.33 1.22
CA SER A 421 18.46 2.75 1.16
C SER A 421 18.04 3.52 2.42
N ALA A 422 16.89 3.18 3.00
CA ALA A 422 16.38 3.77 4.25
C ALA A 422 17.01 3.16 5.51
N LYS A 423 17.91 2.16 5.39
CA LYS A 423 18.53 1.44 6.51
C LYS A 423 17.50 0.80 7.45
N ILE A 424 16.53 0.12 6.86
CA ILE A 424 15.66 -0.81 7.58
C ILE A 424 16.50 -2.01 8.04
N ASP A 425 16.27 -2.54 9.24
CA ASP A 425 17.06 -3.67 9.74
C ASP A 425 16.53 -5.01 9.20
N LEU A 426 15.20 -5.17 9.20
CA LEU A 426 14.52 -6.39 8.76
C LEU A 426 13.29 -6.05 7.90
N GLN A 427 13.19 -6.63 6.70
CA GLN A 427 11.99 -6.62 5.87
C GLN A 427 11.36 -8.02 5.85
N LEU A 428 10.06 -8.08 6.09
CA LEU A 428 9.23 -9.27 6.01
C LEU A 428 8.31 -9.15 4.79
N SER A 429 8.34 -10.15 3.90
CA SER A 429 7.55 -10.16 2.67
C SER A 429 7.01 -11.53 2.29
N GLY A 430 5.96 -11.56 1.47
CA GLY A 430 5.35 -12.74 0.87
C GLY A 430 5.26 -12.60 -0.65
N HIS A 431 4.05 -12.62 -1.21
CA HIS A 431 3.70 -12.38 -2.62
C HIS A 431 4.11 -13.49 -3.60
N THR A 432 5.27 -14.10 -3.39
CA THR A 432 5.86 -15.02 -4.36
C THR A 432 5.28 -16.43 -4.29
N HIS A 433 4.65 -16.80 -3.17
CA HIS A 433 4.23 -18.16 -2.81
C HIS A 433 5.34 -19.22 -2.84
N GLY A 434 6.63 -18.84 -2.86
CA GLY A 434 7.71 -19.75 -3.25
C GLY A 434 7.51 -20.35 -4.66
N GLY A 435 6.75 -19.67 -5.50
CA GLY A 435 6.25 -20.10 -6.80
C GLY A 435 5.19 -21.18 -6.82
N GLN A 436 4.72 -21.64 -5.64
CA GLN A 436 3.67 -22.64 -5.41
C GLN A 436 3.94 -24.06 -5.97
N ILE A 437 4.55 -24.16 -7.15
CA ILE A 437 4.99 -25.39 -7.81
C ILE A 437 6.46 -25.21 -8.16
N GLN A 438 7.33 -25.95 -7.49
CA GLN A 438 8.76 -25.98 -7.76
C GLN A 438 9.10 -27.24 -8.55
N LEU A 439 9.83 -27.10 -9.64
CA LEU A 439 10.37 -28.26 -10.35
C LEU A 439 11.67 -28.71 -9.69
N PRO A 440 11.89 -30.04 -9.55
CA PRO A 440 13.18 -30.55 -9.11
C PRO A 440 14.31 -29.96 -9.95
N LEU A 441 15.37 -29.47 -9.29
CA LEU A 441 16.57 -28.84 -9.87
C LEU A 441 16.36 -27.47 -10.55
N LEU A 442 15.17 -27.17 -11.07
CA LEU A 442 14.87 -25.91 -11.76
C LEU A 442 14.26 -24.84 -10.85
N GLY A 443 13.72 -25.23 -9.70
CA GLY A 443 13.08 -24.32 -8.75
C GLY A 443 11.72 -23.82 -9.23
N PRO A 444 11.26 -22.66 -8.75
CA PRO A 444 9.95 -22.11 -9.11
C PRO A 444 9.91 -21.63 -10.55
N LEU A 445 8.77 -21.83 -11.22
CA LEU A 445 8.58 -21.39 -12.60
C LEU A 445 8.11 -19.93 -12.69
N VAL A 446 7.20 -19.55 -11.80
CA VAL A 446 6.56 -18.24 -11.72
C VAL A 446 6.65 -17.78 -10.27
N THR A 447 7.05 -16.55 -10.02
CA THR A 447 7.32 -16.05 -8.67
C THR A 447 6.71 -14.68 -8.38
N GLY A 448 6.14 -13.98 -9.35
CA GLY A 448 5.53 -12.65 -9.14
C GLY A 448 6.49 -11.50 -8.83
N THR A 449 7.73 -11.77 -8.42
CA THR A 449 8.77 -10.77 -8.12
C THR A 449 9.68 -10.44 -9.31
N ASP A 450 10.07 -9.17 -9.41
CA ASP A 450 11.04 -8.65 -10.38
C ASP A 450 12.51 -8.87 -9.97
N LEU A 451 12.77 -9.22 -8.70
CA LEU A 451 14.12 -9.55 -8.21
C LEU A 451 14.65 -10.88 -8.75
N GLY A 452 13.76 -11.69 -9.35
CA GLY A 452 14.06 -12.99 -9.93
C GLY A 452 13.94 -14.16 -8.96
N ARG A 453 13.93 -15.37 -9.52
CA ARG A 453 13.55 -16.63 -8.84
C ARG A 453 14.36 -16.98 -7.59
N LYS A 454 15.58 -16.46 -7.44
CA LYS A 454 16.41 -16.71 -6.25
C LYS A 454 15.81 -16.10 -4.98
N TYR A 455 14.99 -15.05 -5.10
CA TYR A 455 14.31 -14.39 -3.99
C TYR A 455 12.88 -14.91 -3.77
N ALA A 456 12.54 -16.06 -4.34
CA ALA A 456 11.20 -16.62 -4.19
C ALA A 456 10.88 -17.05 -2.75
N GLN A 457 11.89 -17.34 -1.92
CA GLN A 457 11.68 -17.74 -0.53
C GLN A 457 12.99 -17.70 0.25
N GLY A 458 12.93 -17.47 1.56
CA GLY A 458 14.07 -17.59 2.48
C GLY A 458 14.63 -16.25 2.94
N LEU A 459 15.80 -16.32 3.59
CA LEU A 459 16.49 -15.20 4.21
C LEU A 459 17.63 -14.69 3.31
N PHE A 460 17.72 -13.39 3.12
CA PHE A 460 18.72 -12.71 2.29
C PHE A 460 19.27 -11.48 3.02
N SER A 461 20.56 -11.21 2.87
CA SER A 461 21.19 -10.02 3.43
C SER A 461 21.57 -9.06 2.30
N PHE A 462 21.21 -7.79 2.48
CA PHE A 462 21.64 -6.64 1.69
C PHE A 462 22.61 -5.79 2.53
N ASP A 463 22.94 -4.58 2.11
CA ASP A 463 23.98 -3.76 2.75
C ASP A 463 23.58 -3.36 4.18
N HIS A 464 22.30 -3.06 4.38
CA HIS A 464 21.72 -2.67 5.68
C HIS A 464 20.54 -3.55 6.08
N THR A 465 19.74 -3.98 5.10
CA THR A 465 18.49 -4.71 5.35
C THR A 465 18.68 -6.22 5.24
N THR A 466 18.10 -6.95 6.20
CA THR A 466 17.83 -8.38 6.04
C THR A 466 16.42 -8.58 5.48
N LEU A 467 16.27 -9.29 4.38
CA LEU A 467 14.98 -9.63 3.77
C LEU A 467 14.61 -11.08 4.10
N PHE A 468 13.40 -11.31 4.59
CA PHE A 468 12.79 -12.63 4.64
C PHE A 468 11.57 -12.71 3.70
N VAL A 469 11.57 -13.69 2.80
CA VAL A 469 10.44 -13.97 1.90
C VAL A 469 9.78 -15.29 2.30
N THR A 470 8.55 -15.23 2.82
CA THR A 470 7.76 -16.42 3.15
C THR A 470 7.07 -17.00 1.92
N ARG A 471 6.83 -18.31 1.95
CA ARG A 471 6.02 -19.00 0.94
C ARG A 471 4.51 -18.79 1.12
N GLY A 472 4.10 -18.16 2.21
CA GLY A 472 2.71 -17.93 2.58
C GLY A 472 1.97 -19.22 2.97
N ILE A 473 0.74 -19.06 3.46
CA ILE A 473 -0.07 -20.18 3.98
C ILE A 473 -1.22 -20.60 3.05
N GLY A 474 -1.64 -19.74 2.13
CA GLY A 474 -2.72 -19.98 1.18
C GLY A 474 -2.26 -20.53 -0.17
N THR A 475 -3.13 -20.45 -1.19
CA THR A 475 -2.83 -20.85 -2.57
C THR A 475 -3.53 -19.93 -3.56
N ILE A 476 -2.88 -19.64 -4.70
CA ILE A 476 -3.43 -18.85 -5.81
C ILE A 476 -3.77 -19.72 -7.02
N LEU A 477 -4.75 -19.27 -7.81
CA LEU A 477 -5.22 -19.90 -9.05
C LEU A 477 -5.69 -21.36 -8.89
N LEU A 478 -4.74 -22.29 -8.76
CA LEU A 478 -4.97 -23.71 -8.49
C LEU A 478 -4.66 -24.02 -7.02
N PRO A 479 -5.53 -24.74 -6.31
CA PRO A 479 -5.30 -25.16 -4.93
C PRO A 479 -4.32 -26.35 -4.83
N ILE A 480 -3.11 -26.18 -5.36
CA ILE A 480 -2.07 -27.22 -5.43
C ILE A 480 -0.74 -26.57 -5.04
N ARG A 481 -0.03 -27.17 -4.09
CA ARG A 481 1.38 -26.88 -3.82
C ARG A 481 2.22 -28.10 -4.13
N LEU A 482 3.35 -27.96 -4.80
CA LEU A 482 4.24 -29.08 -5.12
C LEU A 482 5.70 -28.70 -4.89
N PHE A 483 6.38 -29.44 -4.01
CA PHE A 483 7.71 -29.12 -3.48
C PHE A 483 7.80 -27.69 -2.90
N CYS A 484 6.68 -27.19 -2.37
CA CYS A 484 6.52 -25.83 -1.84
C CYS A 484 5.44 -25.80 -0.73
N ARG A 485 5.72 -26.52 0.37
CA ARG A 485 4.88 -26.53 1.57
C ARG A 485 4.52 -25.10 2.04
N PRO A 486 3.28 -24.86 2.53
CA PRO A 486 2.97 -23.60 3.21
C PRO A 486 3.86 -23.41 4.43
N GLU A 487 4.03 -22.16 4.88
CA GLU A 487 5.05 -21.79 5.84
C GLU A 487 4.55 -20.85 6.95
N ILE A 488 4.89 -21.19 8.19
CA ILE A 488 4.86 -20.27 9.34
C ILE A 488 6.31 -19.99 9.70
N VAL A 489 6.68 -18.72 9.79
CA VAL A 489 8.05 -18.32 10.09
C VAL A 489 8.10 -17.83 11.54
N VAL A 490 9.02 -18.36 12.32
CA VAL A 490 9.28 -17.94 13.71
C VAL A 490 10.63 -17.24 13.73
N ILE A 491 10.61 -15.94 14.00
CA ILE A 491 11.78 -15.06 13.98
C ILE A 491 12.09 -14.67 15.42
N ASP A 492 13.21 -15.15 15.94
CA ASP A 492 13.72 -14.74 17.25
C ASP A 492 14.72 -13.58 17.05
N LEU A 493 14.32 -12.38 17.45
CA LEU A 493 15.19 -11.20 17.51
C LEU A 493 15.94 -11.19 18.84
N THR A 494 17.26 -11.10 18.80
CA THR A 494 18.13 -11.20 19.98
C THR A 494 19.30 -10.20 19.91
N ALA A 495 19.88 -9.88 21.05
CA ALA A 495 21.14 -9.14 21.10
C ALA A 495 22.29 -9.97 20.47
N LYS A 496 23.29 -9.28 19.91
CA LYS A 496 24.37 -9.92 19.15
C LYS A 496 25.37 -10.70 20.02
#